data_AF-A0A6I6WEA2-F1
#
_entry.id   AF-A0A6I6WEA2-F1
#
_cell.length_a   1.000
_cell.length_b   1.000
_cell.length_c   1.000
_cell.angle_alpha   90.00
_cell.angle_beta   90.00
_cell.angle_gamma   90.00
#
_symmetry.space_group_name_H-M   'P 1'
#
loop_
_entity.id
_entity.type
_entity.pdbx_description
1 polymer ?
#
loop_
_entity_poly.entity_id
_entity_poly.type
_entity_poly.pdbx_seq_one_letter_code
_entity_poly.pdbx_strand_id
1 'polypeptide(L)'
;MGESDRLDSMILAVNEILRRPRLNDAIINGDGYITRDSLRYAAQVMTGNSAPSDFSEDPFHSQGNALVVQAFQGEFDRLRDKAKDRTVFFEKYQFVEIAALAAVMADPNELDSQGSLVLEASTGLPRKLYSEHCVYTVRNILERPGLLSSLQRAAANGLGGLVSKEGWLSNKSLERWLKQEKVNKAR
;
A
#
# COMPACT_ATOMS: atom_id res chain seq x y z
N MET A 1 -18.78 18.48 -33.82
CA MET A 1 -18.50 18.55 -32.37
C MET A 1 -17.65 19.77 -32.14
N GLY A 2 -18.20 20.72 -31.37
CA GLY A 2 -17.56 22.00 -31.11
C GLY A 2 -16.43 21.89 -30.08
N GLU A 3 -15.64 22.94 -29.97
CA GLU A 3 -14.59 23.06 -28.95
C GLU A 3 -15.15 23.00 -27.52
N SER A 4 -16.37 23.51 -27.31
CA SER A 4 -17.11 23.43 -26.04
C SER A 4 -17.38 21.98 -25.62
N ASP A 5 -17.91 21.14 -26.52
CA ASP A 5 -18.23 19.74 -26.21
C ASP A 5 -16.98 18.94 -25.79
N ARG A 6 -15.81 19.30 -26.37
CA ARG A 6 -14.52 18.68 -26.02
C ARG A 6 -14.05 19.11 -24.64
N LEU A 7 -14.19 20.39 -24.29
CA LEU A 7 -13.82 20.90 -22.97
C LEU A 7 -14.73 20.31 -21.88
N ASP A 8 -16.03 20.23 -22.11
CA ASP A 8 -16.99 19.63 -21.18
C ASP A 8 -16.68 18.14 -20.96
N SER A 9 -16.38 17.41 -22.04
CA SER A 9 -15.95 16.01 -21.95
C SER A 9 -14.65 15.84 -21.15
N MET A 10 -13.68 16.75 -21.33
CA MET A 10 -12.44 16.76 -20.55
C MET A 10 -12.69 17.05 -19.07
N ILE A 11 -13.56 18.01 -18.75
CA ILE A 11 -13.92 18.34 -17.36
C ILE A 11 -14.57 17.14 -16.67
N LEU A 12 -15.49 16.45 -17.35
CA LEU A 12 -16.13 15.24 -16.82
C LEU A 12 -15.10 14.12 -16.58
N ALA A 13 -14.18 13.91 -17.53
CA ALA A 13 -13.11 12.93 -17.37
C ALA A 13 -12.19 13.26 -16.18
N VAL A 14 -11.80 14.53 -16.02
CA VAL A 14 -10.97 14.99 -14.89
C VAL A 14 -11.70 14.82 -13.56
N ASN A 15 -12.98 15.18 -13.49
CA ASN A 15 -13.78 15.00 -12.28
C ASN A 15 -13.90 13.52 -11.89
N GLU A 16 -14.06 12.64 -12.86
CA GLU A 16 -14.10 11.19 -12.61
C GLU A 16 -12.76 10.66 -12.12
N ILE A 17 -11.64 11.17 -12.65
CA ILE A 17 -10.29 10.84 -12.16
C ILE A 17 -10.11 11.30 -10.71
N LEU A 18 -10.49 12.54 -10.38
CA LEU A 18 -10.35 13.08 -9.02
C LEU A 18 -11.19 12.32 -7.99
N ARG A 19 -12.32 11.75 -8.41
CA ARG A 19 -13.16 10.89 -7.56
C ARG A 19 -12.55 9.52 -7.30
N ARG A 20 -11.46 9.13 -7.96
CA ARG A 20 -10.83 7.81 -7.86
C ARG A 20 -9.44 7.91 -7.21
N PRO A 21 -9.32 7.88 -5.88
CA PRO A 21 -8.04 8.03 -5.18
C PRO A 21 -6.95 7.06 -5.66
N ARG A 22 -7.28 5.80 -5.92
CA ARG A 22 -6.35 4.81 -6.47
C ARG A 22 -5.83 5.17 -7.86
N LEU A 23 -6.69 5.72 -8.71
CA LEU A 23 -6.30 6.16 -10.05
C LEU A 23 -5.42 7.38 -9.96
N ASN A 24 -5.79 8.36 -9.12
CA ASN A 24 -4.99 9.55 -8.87
C ASN A 24 -3.57 9.17 -8.39
N ASP A 25 -3.47 8.26 -7.43
CA ASP A 25 -2.17 7.81 -6.91
C ASP A 25 -1.36 7.00 -7.93
N ALA A 26 -2.00 6.36 -8.93
CA ALA A 26 -1.32 5.59 -9.98
C ALA A 26 -0.85 6.45 -11.16
N ILE A 27 -1.57 7.53 -11.49
CA ILE A 27 -1.20 8.44 -12.59
C ILE A 27 -0.13 9.45 -12.19
N ILE A 28 0.05 9.69 -10.90
CA ILE A 28 1.13 10.53 -10.39
C ILE A 28 2.42 9.72 -10.40
N ASN A 29 3.42 10.20 -11.13
CA ASN A 29 4.73 9.55 -11.20
C ASN A 29 5.48 9.68 -9.87
N GLY A 30 6.63 9.02 -9.78
CA GLY A 30 7.44 9.01 -8.58
C GLY A 30 7.98 10.36 -8.09
N ASP A 31 7.85 11.43 -8.89
CA ASP A 31 8.29 12.79 -8.62
C ASP A 31 7.11 13.76 -8.35
N GLY A 32 5.87 13.25 -8.35
CA GLY A 32 4.68 14.05 -8.09
C GLY A 32 4.02 14.66 -9.33
N TYR A 33 4.42 14.26 -10.55
CA TYR A 33 3.90 14.79 -11.80
C TYR A 33 3.05 13.78 -12.58
N ILE A 34 2.03 14.26 -13.29
CA ILE A 34 1.32 13.45 -14.29
C ILE A 34 2.08 13.55 -15.60
N THR A 35 2.61 12.43 -16.09
CA THR A 35 3.33 12.34 -17.37
C THR A 35 2.60 11.39 -18.32
N ARG A 36 2.94 11.47 -19.61
CA ARG A 36 2.41 10.52 -20.61
C ARG A 36 2.71 9.07 -20.22
N ASP A 37 3.90 8.83 -19.68
CA ASP A 37 4.33 7.49 -19.29
C ASP A 37 3.63 7.01 -18.03
N SER A 38 3.38 7.87 -17.04
CA SER A 38 2.61 7.49 -15.84
C SER A 38 1.14 7.22 -16.18
N LEU A 39 0.54 7.97 -17.11
CA LEU A 39 -0.79 7.67 -17.63
C LEU A 39 -0.84 6.34 -18.39
N ARG A 40 0.16 6.08 -19.25
CA ARG A 40 0.24 4.81 -19.98
C ARG A 40 0.44 3.63 -19.04
N TYR A 41 1.31 3.79 -18.04
CA TYR A 41 1.55 2.79 -17.02
C TYR A 41 0.26 2.52 -16.24
N ALA A 42 -0.40 3.56 -15.70
CA ALA A 42 -1.67 3.45 -15.00
C ALA A 42 -2.73 2.71 -15.84
N ALA A 43 -2.85 3.03 -17.13
CA ALA A 43 -3.78 2.36 -18.04
C ALA A 43 -3.48 0.86 -18.26
N GLN A 44 -2.22 0.42 -18.10
CA GLN A 44 -1.83 -0.98 -18.22
C GLN A 44 -2.05 -1.78 -16.93
N VAL A 45 -1.73 -1.16 -15.79
CA VAL A 45 -1.70 -1.83 -14.48
C VAL A 45 -3.00 -1.72 -13.71
N MET A 46 -3.81 -0.70 -13.97
CA MET A 46 -5.14 -0.58 -13.39
C MET A 46 -6.11 -1.42 -14.21
N THR A 47 -6.26 -2.67 -13.78
CA THR A 47 -7.28 -3.56 -14.30
C THR A 47 -8.58 -3.32 -13.53
N GLY A 48 -9.64 -2.95 -14.25
CA GLY A 48 -11.00 -2.82 -13.71
C GLY A 48 -11.48 -1.38 -13.49
N ASN A 49 -12.79 -1.20 -13.63
CA ASN A 49 -13.51 0.02 -13.31
C ASN A 49 -14.01 -0.07 -11.87
N SER A 50 -13.15 0.02 -10.87
CA SER A 50 -13.64 0.15 -9.50
C SER A 50 -14.02 1.61 -9.28
N ALA A 51 -15.24 1.98 -9.67
CA ALA A 51 -15.79 3.22 -9.17
C ALA A 51 -15.78 3.12 -7.64
N PRO A 52 -15.52 4.20 -6.89
CA PRO A 52 -15.51 4.16 -5.43
C PRO A 52 -16.84 3.68 -4.83
N SER A 53 -17.92 3.77 -5.61
CA SER A 53 -19.28 3.32 -5.27
C SER A 53 -19.52 1.82 -5.49
N ASP A 54 -18.63 1.11 -6.18
CA ASP A 54 -18.82 -0.31 -6.48
C ASP A 54 -18.46 -1.15 -5.26
N PHE A 55 -19.24 -2.20 -5.03
CA PHE A 55 -18.97 -3.15 -3.95
C PHE A 55 -17.63 -3.88 -4.19
N SER A 56 -16.83 -3.98 -3.14
CA SER A 56 -15.56 -4.70 -3.15
C SER A 56 -15.30 -5.28 -1.77
N GLU A 57 -14.73 -6.49 -1.73
CA GLU A 57 -14.28 -7.12 -0.49
C GLU A 57 -13.02 -6.45 0.08
N ASP A 58 -12.19 -5.86 -0.79
CA ASP A 58 -11.02 -5.08 -0.36
C ASP A 58 -11.49 -3.76 0.29
N PRO A 59 -11.24 -3.54 1.60
CA PRO A 59 -11.65 -2.32 2.30
C PRO A 59 -10.95 -1.06 1.78
N PHE A 60 -9.84 -1.22 1.05
CA PHE A 60 -9.07 -0.11 0.50
C PHE A 60 -9.43 0.21 -0.97
N HIS A 61 -10.40 -0.49 -1.58
CA HIS A 61 -10.71 -0.33 -3.00
C HIS A 61 -11.03 1.11 -3.43
N SER A 62 -11.67 1.88 -2.54
CA SER A 62 -12.03 3.29 -2.74
C SER A 62 -11.04 4.26 -2.08
N GLN A 63 -10.00 3.73 -1.42
CA GLN A 63 -9.07 4.49 -0.61
C GLN A 63 -7.72 4.72 -1.32
N GLY A 64 -7.09 5.86 -1.03
CA GLY A 64 -5.75 6.18 -1.53
C GLY A 64 -4.63 5.46 -0.78
N ASN A 65 -3.42 5.53 -1.33
CA ASN A 65 -2.21 4.90 -0.81
C ASN A 65 -1.86 5.36 0.60
N ALA A 66 -2.16 6.62 0.95
CA ALA A 66 -1.94 7.15 2.30
C ALA A 66 -2.68 6.35 3.38
N LEU A 67 -3.94 5.95 3.13
CA LEU A 67 -4.73 5.17 4.09
C LEU A 67 -4.21 3.73 4.19
N VAL A 68 -3.79 3.13 3.07
CA VAL A 68 -3.15 1.81 3.08
C VAL A 68 -1.86 1.82 3.89
N VAL A 69 -1.00 2.83 3.69
CA VAL A 69 0.27 2.95 4.42
C VAL A 69 0.03 3.22 5.91
N GLN A 70 -1.00 3.98 6.28
CA GLN A 70 -1.40 4.17 7.68
C GLN A 70 -1.93 2.87 8.31
N ALA A 71 -2.78 2.12 7.61
CA ALA A 71 -3.21 0.81 8.06
C ALA A 71 -2.02 -0.14 8.24
N PHE A 72 -1.07 -0.12 7.31
CA PHE A 72 0.16 -0.90 7.41
C PHE A 72 1.04 -0.50 8.60
N GLN A 73 1.09 0.79 8.95
CA GLN A 73 1.75 1.24 10.18
C GLN A 73 1.08 0.65 11.43
N GLY A 74 -0.24 0.51 11.45
CA GLY A 74 -0.98 -0.13 12.54
C GLY A 74 -0.64 -1.61 12.72
N GLU A 75 -0.43 -2.33 11.61
CA GLU A 75 -0.05 -3.76 11.60
C GLU A 75 1.46 -3.99 11.80
N PHE A 76 2.28 -2.92 11.83
CA PHE A 76 3.73 -3.03 11.79
C PHE A 76 4.31 -3.81 12.97
N ASP A 77 3.78 -3.64 14.19
CA ASP A 77 4.27 -4.35 15.37
C ASP A 77 4.04 -5.87 15.30
N ARG A 78 2.95 -6.28 14.63
CA ARG A 78 2.60 -7.68 14.41
C ARG A 78 3.47 -8.31 13.32
N LEU A 79 3.76 -7.56 12.25
CA LEU A 79 4.41 -8.07 11.05
C LEU A 79 5.94 -7.97 11.06
N ARG A 80 6.51 -7.18 11.98
CA ARG A 80 7.96 -6.94 12.02
C ARG A 80 8.76 -8.16 12.47
N ASP A 81 9.99 -8.23 11.96
CA ASP A 81 11.01 -9.12 12.49
C ASP A 81 11.66 -8.45 13.71
N LYS A 82 11.28 -8.89 14.91
CA LYS A 82 11.80 -8.38 16.18
C LYS A 82 13.32 -8.59 16.32
N ALA A 83 13.90 -9.60 15.65
CA ALA A 83 15.34 -9.85 15.67
C ALA A 83 16.13 -8.82 14.83
N LYS A 84 15.44 -8.04 14.00
CA LYS A 84 16.05 -6.96 13.19
C LYS A 84 15.86 -5.58 13.79
N ASP A 85 15.09 -5.44 14.87
CA ASP A 85 14.92 -4.16 15.53
C ASP A 85 16.26 -3.58 15.98
N ARG A 86 16.44 -2.28 15.77
CA ARG A 86 17.62 -1.53 16.21
C ARG A 86 17.19 -0.27 16.93
N THR A 87 17.99 0.13 17.91
CA THR A 87 17.85 1.43 18.55
C THR A 87 19.12 2.23 18.30
N VAL A 88 18.99 3.39 17.67
CA VAL A 88 20.11 4.28 17.34
C VAL A 88 19.72 5.69 17.79
N PHE A 89 20.58 6.35 18.58
CA PHE A 89 20.30 7.70 19.12
C PHE A 89 18.88 7.85 19.72
N PHE A 90 18.45 6.87 20.52
CA PHE A 90 17.10 6.79 21.13
C PHE A 90 15.92 6.60 20.16
N GLU A 91 16.17 6.51 18.87
CA GLU A 91 15.15 6.19 17.87
C GLU A 91 15.08 4.68 17.62
N LYS A 92 13.85 4.14 17.56
CA LYS A 92 13.59 2.73 17.21
C LYS A 92 13.43 2.59 15.70
N TYR A 93 14.27 1.75 15.13
CA TYR A 93 14.25 1.29 13.74
C TYR A 93 13.73 -0.14 13.74
N GLN A 94 12.53 -0.32 13.20
CA GLN A 94 11.84 -1.61 13.13
C GLN A 94 11.69 -1.98 11.66
N PHE A 95 11.76 -3.27 11.35
CA PHE A 95 11.80 -3.75 9.96
C PHE A 95 10.83 -4.89 9.71
N VAL A 96 10.23 -4.85 8.52
CA VAL A 96 9.40 -5.92 7.98
C VAL A 96 10.02 -6.37 6.66
N GLU A 97 10.14 -7.68 6.46
CA GLU A 97 10.65 -8.23 5.22
C GLU A 97 9.54 -8.30 4.15
N ILE A 98 9.83 -7.84 2.94
CA ILE A 98 8.86 -7.85 1.83
C ILE A 98 8.48 -9.30 1.45
N ALA A 99 9.40 -10.26 1.56
CA ALA A 99 9.08 -11.67 1.35
C ALA A 99 8.10 -12.22 2.40
N ALA A 100 8.23 -11.80 3.67
CA ALA A 100 7.29 -12.17 4.72
C ALA A 100 5.88 -11.60 4.45
N LEU A 101 5.80 -10.40 3.88
CA LEU A 101 4.53 -9.83 3.42
C LEU A 101 3.85 -10.67 2.35
N ALA A 102 4.60 -11.24 1.40
CA ALA A 102 4.02 -12.14 0.40
C ALA A 102 3.41 -13.40 1.04
N ALA A 103 4.02 -13.91 2.13
CA ALA A 103 3.46 -15.02 2.89
C ALA A 103 2.17 -14.63 3.65
N VAL A 104 2.07 -13.41 4.18
CA VAL A 104 0.83 -12.89 4.78
C VAL A 104 -0.28 -12.77 3.73
N MET A 105 0.06 -12.28 2.54
CA MET A 105 -0.89 -12.10 1.42
C MET A 105 -1.51 -13.43 0.95
N ALA A 106 -0.79 -14.55 1.11
CA ALA A 106 -1.28 -15.89 0.82
C ALA A 106 -2.36 -16.38 1.82
N ASP A 107 -2.68 -15.58 2.84
CA ASP A 107 -3.71 -15.83 3.85
C ASP A 107 -3.59 -17.22 4.51
N PRO A 108 -2.45 -17.51 5.17
CA PRO A 108 -2.19 -18.80 5.77
C PRO A 108 -3.14 -19.06 6.94
N ASN A 109 -3.46 -20.34 7.13
CA ASN A 109 -4.21 -20.79 8.30
C ASN A 109 -3.29 -20.85 9.53
N GLU A 110 -3.88 -20.67 10.71
CA GLU A 110 -3.19 -20.83 11.99
C GLU A 110 -2.90 -22.32 12.23
N LEU A 111 -1.66 -22.61 12.60
CA LEU A 111 -1.19 -23.94 12.97
C LEU A 111 -0.92 -24.00 14.47
N ASP A 112 -1.23 -25.13 15.09
CA ASP A 112 -0.87 -25.40 16.48
C ASP A 112 0.62 -25.78 16.62
N SER A 113 1.05 -26.08 17.85
CA SER A 113 2.43 -26.46 18.15
C SER A 113 2.88 -27.78 17.51
N GLN A 114 1.94 -28.58 17.00
CA GLN A 114 2.19 -29.84 16.28
C GLN A 114 2.08 -29.66 14.75
N GLY A 115 1.82 -28.44 14.27
CA GLY A 115 1.64 -28.15 12.86
C GLY A 115 0.27 -28.53 12.30
N SER A 116 -0.72 -28.80 13.17
CA SER A 116 -2.10 -29.10 12.76
C SER A 116 -2.94 -27.83 12.66
N LEU A 117 -3.91 -27.81 11.75
CA LEU A 117 -4.81 -26.66 11.57
C LEU A 117 -5.63 -26.40 12.82
N VAL A 118 -5.56 -25.17 13.33
CA VAL A 118 -6.46 -24.73 14.41
C VAL A 118 -7.84 -24.49 13.81
N LEU A 119 -8.85 -25.22 14.30
CA LEU A 119 -10.23 -25.05 13.85
C LEU A 119 -10.98 -24.05 14.74
N GLU A 120 -11.83 -23.25 14.11
CA GLU A 120 -12.74 -22.36 14.84
C GLU A 120 -13.94 -23.15 15.37
N ALA A 121 -14.19 -23.06 16.68
CA ALA A 121 -15.20 -23.89 17.34
C ALA A 121 -16.65 -23.63 16.88
N SER A 122 -16.94 -22.43 16.36
CA SER A 122 -18.27 -22.03 15.89
C SER A 122 -18.58 -22.51 14.47
N THR A 123 -17.58 -22.57 13.59
CA THR A 123 -17.77 -22.86 12.15
C THR A 123 -17.19 -24.21 11.72
N GLY A 124 -16.24 -24.74 12.50
CA GLY A 124 -15.46 -25.93 12.13
C GLY A 124 -14.42 -25.68 11.02
N LEU A 125 -14.28 -24.43 10.56
CA LEU A 125 -13.33 -24.06 9.51
C LEU A 125 -11.93 -23.79 10.08
N PRO A 126 -10.86 -23.95 9.27
CA PRO A 126 -9.52 -23.53 9.68
C PRO A 126 -9.48 -22.03 9.99
N ARG A 127 -9.00 -21.70 11.19
CA ARG A 127 -8.80 -20.33 11.61
C ARG A 127 -7.64 -19.72 10.80
N LYS A 128 -7.80 -18.45 10.42
CA LYS A 128 -6.75 -17.69 9.72
C LYS A 128 -5.70 -17.16 10.68
N LEU A 129 -4.43 -17.18 10.26
CA LEU A 129 -3.31 -16.66 11.05
C LEU A 129 -3.34 -15.14 11.14
N TYR A 130 -3.89 -14.47 10.13
CA TYR A 130 -4.00 -13.01 10.04
C TYR A 130 -5.48 -12.61 9.92
N SER A 131 -5.80 -11.38 10.34
CA SER A 131 -7.11 -10.81 10.06
C SER A 131 -7.23 -10.50 8.57
N GLU A 132 -8.44 -10.55 8.01
CA GLU A 132 -8.69 -10.15 6.62
C GLU A 132 -8.19 -8.73 6.34
N HIS A 133 -8.39 -7.80 7.30
CA HIS A 133 -7.88 -6.44 7.19
C HIS A 133 -6.36 -6.38 7.02
N CYS A 134 -5.61 -7.20 7.77
CA CYS A 134 -4.16 -7.28 7.66
C CYS A 134 -3.75 -7.84 6.29
N VAL A 135 -4.40 -8.92 5.83
CA VAL A 135 -4.16 -9.52 4.50
C VAL A 135 -4.40 -8.51 3.38
N TYR A 136 -5.54 -7.80 3.40
CA TYR A 136 -5.85 -6.77 2.40
C TYR A 136 -4.90 -5.57 2.47
N THR A 137 -4.49 -5.17 3.67
CA THR A 137 -3.48 -4.11 3.84
C THR A 137 -2.18 -4.49 3.15
N VAL A 138 -1.69 -5.70 3.42
CA VAL A 138 -0.44 -6.21 2.84
C VAL A 138 -0.56 -6.41 1.33
N ARG A 139 -1.68 -6.98 0.86
CA ARG A 139 -1.98 -7.11 -0.57
C ARG A 139 -1.89 -5.76 -1.27
N ASN A 140 -2.52 -4.73 -0.71
CA ASN A 140 -2.48 -3.39 -1.28
C ASN A 140 -1.07 -2.77 -1.22
N ILE A 141 -0.24 -3.06 -0.23
CA ILE A 141 1.17 -2.61 -0.22
C ILE A 141 1.96 -3.22 -1.38
N LEU A 142 1.75 -4.51 -1.68
CA LEU A 142 2.53 -5.25 -2.68
C LEU A 142 2.01 -5.05 -4.11
N GLU A 143 0.70 -5.08 -4.30
CA GLU A 143 0.07 -5.13 -5.62
C GLU A 143 -0.28 -3.75 -6.17
N ARG A 144 -0.37 -2.71 -5.33
CA ARG A 144 -0.70 -1.38 -5.84
C ARG A 144 0.41 -0.85 -6.74
N PRO A 145 0.06 -0.36 -7.94
CA PRO A 145 1.03 0.15 -8.89
C PRO A 145 1.94 1.21 -8.27
N GLY A 146 3.24 0.98 -8.31
CA GLY A 146 4.25 1.93 -7.85
C GLY A 146 4.33 2.19 -6.34
N LEU A 147 3.41 1.67 -5.52
CA LEU A 147 3.39 1.93 -4.08
C LEU A 147 4.61 1.36 -3.37
N LEU A 148 4.88 0.06 -3.55
CA LEU A 148 6.04 -0.59 -2.95
C LEU A 148 7.36 0.09 -3.34
N SER A 149 7.54 0.38 -4.63
CA SER A 149 8.72 1.08 -5.13
C SER A 149 8.83 2.50 -4.57
N SER A 150 7.71 3.18 -4.34
CA SER A 150 7.67 4.50 -3.71
C SER A 150 8.12 4.44 -2.23
N LEU A 151 7.67 3.42 -1.49
CA LEU A 151 8.09 3.19 -0.10
C LEU A 151 9.59 2.85 -0.01
N GLN A 152 10.09 2.01 -0.92
CA GLN A 152 11.52 1.68 -1.01
C GLN A 152 12.38 2.91 -1.33
N ARG A 153 11.93 3.79 -2.24
CA ARG A 153 12.63 5.07 -2.51
C ARG A 153 12.62 6.01 -1.31
N ALA A 154 11.52 6.09 -0.56
CA ALA A 154 11.45 6.87 0.67
C ALA A 154 12.41 6.35 1.77
N ALA A 155 12.72 5.05 1.77
CA ALA A 155 13.75 4.48 2.62
C ALA A 155 15.17 4.95 2.22
N ALA A 156 15.48 4.95 0.91
CA ALA A 156 16.79 5.33 0.38
C ALA A 156 17.13 6.82 0.59
N ASN A 157 16.14 7.72 0.53
CA ASN A 157 16.34 9.18 0.64
C ASN A 157 16.48 9.70 2.09
N GLY A 158 16.70 8.82 3.09
CA GLY A 158 16.85 9.21 4.48
C GLY A 158 18.26 9.68 4.86
N LEU A 159 18.36 10.46 5.94
CA LEU A 159 19.59 11.05 6.53
C LEU A 159 20.61 10.02 7.08
N GLY A 160 20.53 8.77 6.64
CA GLY A 160 21.43 7.69 7.05
C GLY A 160 21.20 6.48 6.17
N GLY A 161 21.59 6.54 4.90
CA GLY A 161 21.54 5.41 3.95
C GLY A 161 22.09 4.07 4.49
N LEU A 162 22.76 4.07 5.65
CA LEU A 162 23.11 2.91 6.48
C LEU A 162 21.96 1.94 6.79
N VAL A 163 20.70 2.37 6.75
CA VAL A 163 19.57 1.58 7.26
C VAL A 163 18.60 1.13 6.17
N SER A 164 18.81 1.55 4.91
CA SER A 164 18.05 1.04 3.78
C SER A 164 18.54 -0.37 3.45
N LYS A 165 17.80 -1.38 3.89
CA LYS A 165 18.08 -2.78 3.56
C LYS A 165 17.18 -3.22 2.41
N GLU A 166 17.79 -3.60 1.30
CA GLU A 166 17.06 -4.13 0.14
C GLU A 166 16.20 -5.33 0.56
N GLY A 167 14.94 -5.34 0.13
CA GLY A 167 13.96 -6.35 0.55
C GLY A 167 13.24 -6.06 1.87
N TRP A 168 13.47 -4.90 2.51
CA TRP A 168 12.86 -4.54 3.80
C TRP A 168 12.15 -3.19 3.76
N LEU A 169 11.07 -3.09 4.53
CA LEU A 169 10.40 -1.83 4.84
C LEU A 169 10.67 -1.48 6.30
N SER A 170 10.95 -0.20 6.57
CA SER A 170 11.17 0.29 7.94
C SER A 170 10.07 1.23 8.39
N ASN A 171 9.75 1.23 9.69
CA ASN A 171 8.79 2.17 10.27
C ASN A 171 9.13 3.64 9.90
N LYS A 172 10.42 4.00 9.92
CA LYS A 172 10.90 5.33 9.53
C LYS A 172 10.72 5.67 8.06
N SER A 173 10.84 4.68 7.17
CA SER A 173 10.53 4.90 5.74
C SER A 173 9.04 5.19 5.52
N LEU A 174 8.15 4.50 6.25
CA LEU A 174 6.69 4.73 6.18
C LEU A 174 6.32 6.13 6.70
N GLU A 175 6.84 6.52 7.86
CA GLU A 175 6.63 7.85 8.45
C GLU A 175 7.06 8.96 7.47
N ARG A 176 8.23 8.79 6.85
CA ARG A 176 8.76 9.75 5.87
C ARG A 176 7.89 9.81 4.62
N TRP A 177 7.52 8.66 4.08
CA TRP A 177 6.68 8.57 2.89
C TRP A 177 5.34 9.29 3.13
N LEU A 178 4.67 9.04 4.25
CA LEU A 178 3.42 9.72 4.62
C LEU A 178 3.59 11.23 4.75
N LYS A 179 4.71 11.69 5.31
CA LYS A 179 5.03 13.12 5.40
C LYS A 179 5.21 13.75 4.01
N GLN A 180 5.91 13.07 3.11
CA GLN A 180 6.12 13.54 1.73
C GLN A 180 4.80 13.58 0.96
N GLU A 181 3.99 12.53 1.07
CA GLU A 181 2.67 12.43 0.47
C GLU A 181 1.76 13.58 0.90
N LYS A 182 1.73 13.90 2.20
CA LYS A 182 0.97 15.03 2.73
C LYS A 182 1.43 16.38 2.17
N VAL A 183 2.74 16.57 1.98
CA VAL A 183 3.30 17.80 1.39
C VAL A 183 2.95 17.89 -0.09
N ASN A 184 3.06 16.80 -0.83
CA ASN A 184 2.77 16.76 -2.26
C ASN A 184 1.29 17.04 -2.55
N LYS A 185 0.37 16.51 -1.74
CA LYS A 185 -1.08 16.77 -1.88
C LYS A 185 -1.51 18.15 -1.39
N ALA A 186 -0.65 18.88 -0.69
CA ALA A 186 -0.90 20.26 -0.25
C ALA A 186 -0.37 21.32 -1.23
N ARG A 187 0.37 20.92 -2.28
CA ARG A 187 0.84 21.77 -3.37
C ARG A 187 -0.17 21.80 -4.50
#